data_AF-A0A5Q0Q5X2-F1
#
_entry.id   AF-A0A5Q0Q5X2-F1
#
_cell.length_a   1.000
_cell.length_b   1.000
_cell.length_c   1.000
_cell.angle_alpha   90.00
_cell.angle_beta   90.00
_cell.angle_gamma   90.00
#
_symmetry.space_group_name_H-M   'P 1'
#
loop_
_entity.id
_entity.type
_entity.pdbx_description
1 polymer ?
#
loop_
_entity_poly.entity_id
_entity_poly.type
_entity_poly.pdbx_seq_one_letter_code
_entity_poly.pdbx_strand_id
1 'polypeptide(L)'
;MIEYLFHSTWNSEWDEFVVYLQQFKDISFILTKGNHDILPKAVLTLSPLQVVDYLQLGDRLILSHEVIPDIPRHTMNIVGHLHPGVQIQRRGRQLFRLPCFVLQDNVFLLPAFGRWTGLHILKNTAYNQVFAIVGNGVIEVF
;
A
#
# COMPACT_ATOMS: atom_id res chain seq x y z
N MET A 1 -6.77 -4.41 3.06
CA MET A 1 -6.14 -4.08 1.79
C MET A 1 -5.97 -2.58 1.74
N ILE A 2 -4.73 -2.11 1.65
CA ILE A 2 -4.40 -0.68 1.61
C ILE A 2 -3.84 -0.22 0.25
N GLU A 3 -3.64 -1.17 -0.65
CA GLU A 3 -3.23 -0.94 -2.04
C GLU A 3 -4.44 -0.83 -2.98
N TYR A 4 -4.22 -0.33 -4.19
CA TYR A 4 -5.22 -0.39 -5.25
C TYR A 4 -5.53 -1.83 -5.64
N LEU A 5 -6.82 -2.13 -5.66
CA LEU A 5 -7.33 -3.44 -5.99
C LEU A 5 -7.55 -3.61 -7.51
N PHE A 6 -8.04 -2.57 -8.22
CA PHE A 6 -8.22 -2.59 -9.67
C PHE A 6 -8.07 -1.19 -10.30
N HIS A 7 -7.70 -1.14 -11.59
CA HIS A 7 -7.76 0.08 -12.39
C HIS A 7 -9.22 0.45 -12.72
N SER A 8 -9.86 1.17 -11.79
CA SER A 8 -10.98 2.12 -11.97
C SER A 8 -12.22 1.77 -12.83
N THR A 9 -12.43 0.52 -13.25
CA THR A 9 -13.65 0.09 -13.96
C THR A 9 -14.06 -1.32 -13.59
N TRP A 10 -15.35 -1.54 -13.31
CA TRP A 10 -15.91 -2.88 -13.12
C TRP A 10 -15.65 -3.73 -14.38
N ASN A 11 -15.11 -4.92 -14.18
CA ASN A 11 -14.81 -5.89 -15.21
C ASN A 11 -15.07 -7.32 -14.67
N SER A 12 -14.94 -8.34 -15.52
CA SER A 12 -15.12 -9.74 -15.11
C SER A 12 -14.15 -10.20 -14.02
N GLU A 13 -12.98 -9.56 -13.90
CA GLU A 13 -12.00 -9.86 -12.85
C GLU A 13 -12.53 -9.49 -11.45
N TRP A 14 -13.38 -8.47 -11.36
CA TRP A 14 -14.05 -8.11 -10.12
C TRP A 14 -15.01 -9.21 -9.65
N ASP A 15 -15.80 -9.76 -10.57
CA ASP A 15 -16.76 -10.81 -10.23
C ASP A 15 -16.04 -12.08 -9.78
N GLU A 16 -14.96 -12.47 -10.48
CA GLU A 16 -14.07 -13.56 -10.08
C GLU A 16 -13.44 -13.31 -8.70
N PHE A 17 -13.01 -12.07 -8.43
CA PHE A 17 -12.43 -11.70 -7.15
C PHE A 17 -13.45 -11.81 -6.01
N VAL A 18 -14.68 -11.33 -6.20
CA VAL A 18 -15.74 -11.48 -5.19
C VAL A 18 -16.04 -12.95 -4.91
N VAL A 19 -16.15 -13.77 -5.96
CA VAL A 19 -16.35 -15.23 -5.81
C VAL A 19 -15.18 -15.87 -5.06
N TYR A 20 -13.94 -15.47 -5.35
CA TYR A 20 -12.75 -15.93 -4.65
C TYR A 20 -12.79 -15.57 -3.15
N LEU A 21 -13.11 -14.31 -2.81
CA LEU A 21 -13.21 -13.89 -1.41
C LEU A 21 -14.28 -14.66 -0.63
N GLN A 22 -15.41 -14.99 -1.26
CA GLN A 22 -16.51 -15.73 -0.63
C GLN A 22 -16.12 -17.16 -0.20
N GLN A 23 -15.02 -17.71 -0.72
CA GLN A 23 -14.50 -19.01 -0.31
C GLN A 23 -13.93 -18.98 1.13
N PHE A 24 -13.60 -17.79 1.65
CA PHE A 24 -12.95 -17.60 2.95
C PHE A 24 -13.89 -16.97 3.97
N LYS A 25 -14.89 -17.74 4.42
CA LYS A 25 -15.95 -17.23 5.32
C LYS A 25 -15.46 -16.76 6.69
N ASP A 26 -14.32 -17.28 7.15
CA ASP A 26 -13.74 -16.95 8.45
C ASP A 26 -12.71 -15.81 8.37
N ILE A 27 -12.49 -15.24 7.18
CA ILE A 27 -11.56 -14.12 6.97
C ILE A 27 -12.36 -12.84 6.77
N SER A 28 -12.07 -11.83 7.60
CA SER A 28 -12.60 -10.48 7.39
C SER A 28 -11.74 -9.73 6.39
N PHE A 29 -12.35 -9.29 5.29
CA PHE A 29 -11.67 -8.49 4.27
C PHE A 29 -12.07 -7.01 4.41
N ILE A 30 -11.10 -6.18 4.80
CA ILE A 30 -11.30 -4.74 4.95
C ILE A 30 -10.53 -4.02 3.84
N LEU A 31 -11.17 -3.13 3.10
CA LEU A 31 -10.57 -2.28 2.08
C LEU A 31 -10.55 -0.83 2.58
N THR A 32 -9.37 -0.22 2.67
CA THR A 32 -9.27 1.22 2.94
C THR A 32 -9.42 1.95 1.61
N LYS A 33 -10.41 2.84 1.53
CA LYS A 33 -10.81 3.51 0.31
C LYS A 33 -9.69 4.41 -0.23
N GLY A 34 -9.34 4.21 -1.49
CA GLY A 34 -8.48 5.12 -2.25
C GLY A 34 -9.24 6.17 -3.06
N ASN A 35 -8.54 7.21 -3.48
CA ASN A 35 -9.10 8.33 -4.26
C ASN A 35 -9.60 7.90 -5.66
N HIS A 36 -9.17 6.72 -6.14
CA HIS A 36 -9.58 6.14 -7.42
C HIS A 36 -10.57 4.95 -7.30
N ASP A 37 -11.10 4.65 -6.10
CA ASP A 37 -12.06 3.56 -5.90
C ASP A 37 -13.47 3.97 -6.36
N ILE A 38 -13.66 3.93 -7.69
CA ILE A 38 -14.89 4.25 -8.43
C ILE A 38 -15.73 2.97 -8.60
N LEU A 39 -15.84 2.14 -7.56
CA LEU A 39 -16.73 0.97 -7.63
C LEU A 39 -18.16 1.39 -7.30
N PRO A 40 -19.17 0.98 -8.09
CA PRO A 40 -20.56 1.27 -7.79
C PRO A 40 -20.93 0.75 -6.39
N LYS A 41 -21.61 1.56 -5.58
CA LYS A 41 -22.04 1.16 -4.22
C LYS A 41 -22.76 -0.20 -4.21
N ALA A 42 -23.59 -0.47 -5.22
CA ALA A 42 -24.31 -1.73 -5.35
C ALA A 42 -23.39 -2.96 -5.39
N VAL A 43 -22.23 -2.83 -6.04
CA VAL A 43 -21.24 -3.91 -6.17
C VAL A 43 -20.52 -4.14 -4.85
N LEU A 44 -20.13 -3.08 -4.15
CA LEU A 44 -19.50 -3.18 -2.84
C LEU A 44 -20.42 -3.82 -1.79
N THR A 45 -21.71 -3.44 -1.78
CA THR A 45 -22.71 -4.01 -0.86
C THR A 45 -22.89 -5.52 -1.04
N LEU A 46 -22.68 -6.05 -2.24
CA LEU A 46 -22.81 -7.49 -2.53
C LEU A 46 -21.51 -8.27 -2.30
N SER A 47 -20.40 -7.58 -2.06
CA SER A 47 -19.10 -8.19 -1.80
C SER A 47 -18.88 -8.46 -0.29
N PRO A 48 -18.03 -9.43 0.08
CA PRO A 48 -17.63 -9.63 1.48
C PRO A 48 -16.64 -8.55 1.99
N LEU A 49 -16.39 -7.49 1.21
CA LEU A 49 -15.48 -6.41 1.59
C LEU A 49 -16.17 -5.39 2.49
N GLN A 50 -15.56 -5.11 3.62
CA GLN A 50 -15.87 -3.92 4.40
C GLN A 50 -15.01 -2.75 3.91
N VAL A 51 -15.65 -1.72 3.35
CA VAL A 51 -14.95 -0.51 2.92
C VAL A 51 -14.96 0.53 4.03
N VAL A 52 -13.79 1.05 4.37
CA VAL A 52 -13.56 2.09 5.38
C VAL A 52 -12.63 3.17 4.84
N ASP A 53 -12.62 4.37 5.42
CA ASP A 53 -11.64 5.39 5.03
C ASP A 53 -10.23 5.03 5.54
N TYR A 54 -10.17 4.52 6.77
CA TYR A 54 -8.98 3.97 7.39
C TYR A 54 -9.37 2.89 8.40
N LEU A 55 -8.41 2.03 8.76
CA LEU A 55 -8.59 1.01 9.78
C LEU A 55 -7.67 1.32 10.98
N GLN A 56 -8.28 1.65 12.11
CA GLN A 56 -7.56 1.85 13.35
C GLN A 56 -7.49 0.56 14.17
N LEU A 57 -6.26 0.16 14.54
CA LEU A 57 -5.97 -1.02 15.35
C LEU A 57 -5.43 -0.54 16.72
N GLY A 58 -6.35 -0.38 17.67
CA GLY A 58 -6.03 0.18 18.99
C GLY A 58 -5.59 1.65 18.91
N ASP A 59 -4.76 2.07 19.85
CA ASP A 59 -4.23 3.44 19.95
C ASP A 59 -2.95 3.66 19.14
N ARG A 60 -2.33 2.59 18.64
CA ARG A 60 -0.96 2.62 18.11
C ARG A 60 -0.85 2.49 16.60
N LEU A 61 -1.88 2.01 15.90
CA LEU A 61 -1.78 1.71 14.48
C LEU A 61 -2.99 2.21 13.71
N ILE A 62 -2.73 2.85 12.58
CA ILE A 62 -3.74 3.23 11.59
C ILE A 62 -3.27 2.75 10.23
N LEU A 63 -4.10 1.99 9.54
CA LEU A 63 -3.89 1.55 8.17
C LEU A 63 -4.74 2.42 7.24
N SER A 64 -4.14 3.01 6.21
CA SER A 64 -4.85 3.89 5.27
C SER A 64 -4.27 3.80 3.86
N HIS A 65 -5.04 4.29 2.90
CA HIS A 65 -4.60 4.38 1.52
C HIS A 65 -3.63 5.55 1.29
N GLU A 66 -3.85 6.68 1.95
CA GLU A 66 -3.00 7.87 1.92
C GLU A 66 -2.57 8.28 3.33
N VAL A 67 -1.54 9.12 3.41
CA VAL A 67 -1.04 9.64 4.69
C VAL A 67 -2.11 10.47 5.37
N ILE A 68 -2.41 10.12 6.63
CA ILE A 68 -3.34 10.89 7.47
C ILE A 68 -2.54 11.98 8.21
N PRO A 69 -2.85 13.27 8.03
CA PRO A 69 -2.17 14.35 8.74
C PRO A 69 -2.55 14.37 10.21
N ASP A 70 -1.68 14.96 11.04
CA ASP A 70 -1.96 15.31 12.44
C ASP A 70 -2.33 14.13 13.37
N ILE A 71 -1.90 12.91 13.04
CA ILE A 71 -2.07 11.76 13.93
C ILE A 71 -1.19 11.86 15.18
N PRO A 72 -1.62 11.29 16.34
CA PRO A 72 -0.82 11.33 17.56
C PRO A 72 0.58 10.73 17.35
N ARG A 73 1.61 11.33 17.95
CA ARG A 73 3.01 10.86 17.80
C ARG A 73 3.26 9.40 18.23
N HIS A 74 2.41 8.86 19.10
CA HIS A 74 2.49 7.46 19.56
C HIS A 74 1.73 6.48 18.66
N THR A 75 1.00 6.99 17.67
CA THR A 75 0.28 6.22 16.67
C THR A 75 1.10 6.20 15.38
N MET A 76 1.24 5.04 14.76
CA MET A 76 1.89 4.86 13.47
C MET A 76 0.85 4.69 12.36
N ASN A 77 1.02 5.42 11.27
CA ASN A 77 0.21 5.28 10.07
C ASN A 77 0.94 4.40 9.04
N ILE A 78 0.41 3.22 8.77
CA ILE A 78 0.85 2.34 7.69
C ILE A 78 0.05 2.70 6.43
N VAL A 79 0.76 3.09 5.37
CA VAL A 79 0.18 3.69 4.17
C VAL A 79 0.55 2.88 2.94
N GLY A 80 -0.46 2.55 2.12
CA GLY A 80 -0.27 1.92 0.81
C GLY A 80 -0.15 2.95 -0.32
N HIS A 81 -0.48 2.55 -1.55
CA HIS A 81 -0.64 3.40 -2.74
C HIS A 81 0.60 4.11 -3.29
N LEU A 82 1.43 4.71 -2.45
CA LEU A 82 2.51 5.59 -2.91
C LEU A 82 3.59 4.84 -3.71
N HIS A 83 3.67 3.52 -3.57
CA HIS A 83 4.61 2.64 -4.28
C HIS A 83 6.06 3.19 -4.24
N PRO A 84 6.61 3.46 -3.05
CA PRO A 84 7.93 4.04 -2.89
C PRO A 84 9.01 3.18 -3.58
N GLY A 85 9.86 3.86 -4.33
CA GLY A 85 11.04 3.27 -4.92
C GLY A 85 12.31 4.04 -4.57
N VAL A 86 13.41 3.31 -4.46
CA VAL A 86 14.73 3.88 -4.21
C VAL A 86 15.65 3.64 -5.39
N GLN A 87 16.49 4.63 -5.67
CA GLN A 87 17.48 4.57 -6.73
C GLN A 87 18.86 4.27 -6.14
N ILE A 88 19.42 3.12 -6.48
CA ILE A 88 20.76 2.70 -6.03
C ILE A 88 21.71 2.76 -7.21
N GLN A 89 22.79 3.54 -7.05
CA GLN A 89 23.88 3.60 -8.02
C GLN A 89 25.05 2.73 -7.55
N ARG A 90 25.50 1.81 -8.41
CA ARG A 90 26.68 0.97 -8.14
C ARG A 90 27.84 1.31 -9.09
N ARG A 91 29.03 0.80 -8.77
CA ARG A 91 30.23 0.95 -9.61
C ARG A 91 29.92 0.45 -11.03
N GLY A 92 30.34 1.20 -12.05
CA GLY A 92 30.02 0.91 -13.45
C GLY A 92 28.84 1.71 -14.02
N ARG A 93 28.32 2.72 -13.30
CA ARG A 93 27.19 3.58 -13.72
C ARG A 93 25.84 2.85 -13.87
N GLN A 94 25.73 1.63 -13.35
CA GLN A 94 24.46 0.91 -13.35
C GLN A 94 23.52 1.51 -12.32
N LEU A 95 22.29 1.74 -12.76
CA LEU A 95 21.22 2.36 -11.98
C LEU A 95 20.13 1.33 -11.71
N PHE A 96 19.87 1.05 -10.44
CA PHE A 96 18.80 0.16 -10.03
C PHE A 96 17.66 0.96 -9.44
N ARG A 97 16.44 0.65 -9.84
CA ARG A 97 15.20 1.14 -9.23
C ARG A 97 14.56 -0.04 -8.53
N LEU A 98 14.46 0.04 -7.22
CA LEU A 98 13.96 -1.05 -6.39
C LEU A 98 12.77 -0.57 -5.57
N PRO A 99 11.72 -1.39 -5.40
CA PRO A 99 10.70 -1.10 -4.40
C PRO A 99 11.35 -1.07 -3.01
N CYS A 100 10.85 -0.21 -2.13
CA CYS A 100 11.36 -0.09 -0.77
C CYS A 100 10.23 0.08 0.26
N PHE A 101 10.53 -0.21 1.52
CA PHE A 101 9.78 0.33 2.63
C PHE A 101 10.38 1.68 3.03
N VAL A 102 9.54 2.55 3.57
CA VAL A 102 9.98 3.87 4.07
C VAL A 102 9.38 4.09 5.44
N LEU A 103 10.23 4.45 6.41
CA LEU A 103 9.79 4.94 7.69
C LEU A 103 10.19 6.41 7.82
N GLN A 104 9.20 7.28 7.99
CA GLN A 104 9.39 8.71 8.24
C GLN A 104 8.53 9.11 9.42
N ASP A 105 9.17 9.52 10.51
CA ASP A 105 8.52 9.82 11.78
C ASP A 105 7.58 8.68 12.23
N ASN A 106 6.27 8.91 12.19
CA ASN A 106 5.25 7.91 12.51
C ASN A 106 4.47 7.43 11.27
N VAL A 107 5.02 7.57 10.08
CA VAL A 107 4.44 7.11 8.81
C VAL A 107 5.31 6.00 8.22
N PHE A 108 4.69 4.85 7.94
CA PHE A 108 5.33 3.69 7.34
C PHE A 108 4.73 3.38 5.97
N LEU A 109 5.49 3.60 4.90
CA LEU A 109 5.04 3.38 3.53
C LEU A 109 5.35 1.95 3.09
N LEU A 110 4.35 1.26 2.58
CA LEU A 110 4.51 -0.07 2.00
C LEU A 110 4.89 0.02 0.51
N PRO A 111 5.76 -0.87 0.03
CA PRO A 111 6.00 -1.04 -1.40
C PRO A 111 4.75 -1.63 -2.07
N ALA A 112 4.67 -1.44 -3.38
CA ALA A 112 3.63 -2.07 -4.17
C ALA A 112 3.66 -3.60 -4.10
N PHE A 113 2.48 -4.22 -3.96
CA PHE A 113 2.34 -5.68 -4.05
C PHE A 113 2.43 -6.21 -5.50
N GLY A 114 2.09 -5.38 -6.50
CA GLY A 114 2.02 -5.78 -7.90
C GLY A 114 3.35 -5.61 -8.64
N ARG A 115 3.78 -6.65 -9.38
CA ARG A 115 5.02 -6.68 -10.20
C ARG A 115 5.08 -5.59 -11.28
N TRP A 116 3.94 -5.03 -11.69
CA TRP A 116 3.81 -4.11 -12.82
C TRP A 116 3.46 -2.67 -12.43
N THR A 117 3.46 -2.37 -11.14
CA THR A 117 3.22 -1.01 -10.65
C THR A 117 4.47 -0.14 -10.88
N GLY A 118 4.24 1.11 -11.29
CA GLY A 118 5.31 2.11 -11.38
C GLY A 118 5.85 2.44 -9.98
N LEU A 119 7.14 2.74 -9.87
CA LEU A 119 7.76 3.16 -8.62
C LEU A 119 7.77 4.70 -8.53
N HIS A 120 7.30 5.23 -7.41
CA HIS A 120 7.51 6.63 -7.04
C HIS A 120 8.91 6.79 -6.45
N ILE A 121 9.87 7.19 -7.31
CA ILE A 121 11.28 7.32 -6.89
C ILE A 121 11.44 8.47 -5.91
N LEU A 122 11.81 8.12 -4.68
CA LEU A 122 12.06 9.07 -3.62
C LEU A 122 13.33 9.88 -3.91
N LYS A 123 13.27 11.20 -3.69
CA LYS A 123 14.46 12.04 -3.72
C LYS A 123 15.24 11.84 -2.41
N ASN A 124 16.52 11.53 -2.53
CA ASN A 124 17.44 10.95 -1.52
C ASN A 124 17.63 11.68 -0.16
N THR A 125 16.77 12.60 0.26
CA THR A 125 17.05 13.48 1.41
C THR A 125 15.85 13.81 2.31
N ALA A 126 14.69 13.18 2.12
CA ALA A 126 13.47 13.56 2.85
C ALA A 126 12.95 12.50 3.84
N TYR A 127 13.54 11.31 3.88
CA TYR A 127 13.03 10.17 4.64
C TYR A 127 14.06 9.68 5.65
N ASN A 128 13.60 9.29 6.85
CA ASN A 128 14.47 8.96 7.96
C ASN A 128 15.13 7.59 7.79
N GLN A 129 14.37 6.60 7.28
CA GLN A 129 14.88 5.25 7.04
C GLN A 129 14.26 4.66 5.78
N VAL A 130 15.11 4.09 4.92
CA VAL A 130 14.67 3.45 3.66
C VAL A 130 15.21 2.03 3.57
N PHE A 131 14.32 1.07 3.31
CA PHE A 131 14.66 -0.35 3.23
C PHE A 131 14.36 -0.90 1.83
N ALA A 132 15.38 -1.13 1.02
CA ALA A 132 15.24 -1.67 -0.33
C ALA A 132 14.93 -3.17 -0.32
N ILE A 133 14.03 -3.62 -1.20
CA ILE A 133 13.79 -5.04 -1.44
C ILE A 133 14.75 -5.53 -2.53
N VAL A 134 15.52 -6.57 -2.23
CA VAL A 134 16.51 -7.17 -3.14
C VAL A 134 16.32 -8.69 -3.15
N GLY A 135 15.80 -9.22 -4.26
CA GLY A 135 15.43 -10.63 -4.34
C GLY A 135 14.41 -10.99 -3.25
N ASN A 136 14.79 -11.88 -2.34
CA ASN A 136 13.96 -12.30 -1.21
C ASN A 136 14.37 -11.63 0.12
N GLY A 137 15.20 -10.60 0.08
CA GLY A 137 15.73 -9.89 1.24
C GLY A 137 15.34 -8.42 1.30
N VAL A 138 15.52 -7.83 2.48
CA VAL A 138 15.31 -6.41 2.77
C VAL A 138 16.62 -5.83 3.33
N ILE A 139 17.07 -4.69 2.80
CA ILE A 139 18.34 -4.05 3.17
C ILE A 139 18.10 -2.57 3.45
N GLU A 140 18.54 -2.07 4.60
CA GLU A 140 18.55 -0.63 4.91
C GLU A 140 19.61 0.07 4.04
N VAL A 141 19.21 1.15 3.37
CA VAL A 141 20.05 1.87 2.40
C VAL A 141 20.31 3.33 2.77
N PHE A 142 19.45 3.92 3.59
CA PHE A 142 19.57 5.26 4.16
C PHE A 142 19.02 5.26 5.58
#